data_AF-A0A813I9J0-F1
#
_entry.id   AF-A0A813I9J0-F1
#
_cell.length_a   1.000
_cell.length_b   1.000
_cell.length_c   1.000
_cell.angle_alpha   90.00
_cell.angle_beta   90.00
_cell.angle_gamma   90.00
#
_symmetry.space_group_name_H-M   'P 1'
#
loop_
_entity.id
_entity.type
_entity.pdbx_description
1 polymer ?
#
loop_
_entity_poly.entity_id
_entity_poly.type
_entity_poly.pdbx_seq_one_letter_code
_entity_poly.pdbx_strand_id
1 'polypeptide(L)'
;MAEAHPNHFAYGRMPLPDTTESNLLELLPDALEFLCEARGSGGCVFVHCAKGISRSASCVIALLMFERGLSFSEAWQTCKQKRPIVYPNVGFQEQLKHFESLLSCNDRTAPWPERLRQLRPLVPRGSLEEPGSHFKIHDAIGQAMGAMLGDLEAFLEEAASEPDMSQRQAEVWKRHGPFFENVQLYHALPSDQTLLQRTRLTAEKVCRFASGGKAVKGGGSAANKALALDDNNKAMALGKMMLAWVNASGPSLGQGKLLLGGEYDSDSESEERDSGRRSRSRSPNKVLLMCCYYCCCCCYY
;
A
#
# COMPACT_ATOMS: atom_id res chain seq x y z
N MET A 1 26.09 -1.02 -2.09
CA MET A 1 26.94 -2.01 -1.39
C MET A 1 27.17 -3.24 -2.26
N ALA A 2 28.36 -3.84 -2.12
CA ALA A 2 28.70 -5.12 -2.74
C ALA A 2 27.75 -6.24 -2.28
N GLU A 3 27.50 -7.20 -3.16
CA GLU A 3 26.70 -8.38 -2.87
C GLU A 3 27.40 -9.25 -1.82
N ALA A 4 26.68 -9.70 -0.78
CA ALA A 4 27.27 -10.48 0.31
C ALA A 4 27.71 -11.89 -0.12
N HIS A 5 26.97 -12.52 -1.06
CA HIS A 5 27.27 -13.86 -1.55
C HIS A 5 27.06 -13.97 -3.08
N PRO A 6 27.82 -13.23 -3.91
CA PRO A 6 27.63 -13.13 -5.37
C PRO A 6 27.86 -14.46 -6.10
N ASN A 7 28.62 -15.36 -5.49
CA ASN A 7 28.88 -16.69 -6.03
C ASN A 7 27.67 -17.64 -5.86
N HIS A 8 26.78 -17.36 -4.90
CA HIS A 8 25.64 -18.21 -4.57
C HIS A 8 24.31 -17.64 -5.08
N PHE A 9 24.17 -16.32 -5.07
CA PHE A 9 22.93 -15.66 -5.44
C PHE A 9 23.11 -14.72 -6.63
N ALA A 10 22.04 -14.54 -7.41
CA ALA A 10 21.92 -13.42 -8.31
C ALA A 10 21.00 -12.37 -7.67
N TYR A 11 21.40 -11.10 -7.71
CA TYR A 11 20.68 -10.03 -7.03
C TYR A 11 19.94 -9.14 -8.03
N GLY A 12 18.68 -8.84 -7.71
CA GLY A 12 17.87 -7.79 -8.30
C GLY A 12 17.64 -6.69 -7.26
N ARG A 13 17.79 -5.44 -7.66
CA ARG A 13 17.56 -4.28 -6.78
C ARG A 13 16.45 -3.43 -7.37
N MET A 14 15.47 -3.15 -6.53
CA MET A 14 14.35 -2.26 -6.84
C MET A 14 14.42 -1.10 -5.86
N PRO A 15 15.07 0.02 -6.25
CA PRO A 15 15.32 1.13 -5.35
C PRO A 15 13.99 1.90 -5.14
N LEU A 16 13.19 1.41 -4.20
CA LEU A 16 11.83 1.89 -3.93
C LEU A 16 11.74 2.36 -2.46
N PRO A 17 11.63 3.68 -2.21
CA PRO A 17 11.27 4.20 -0.89
C PRO A 17 9.85 3.76 -0.51
N ASP A 18 9.56 3.65 0.79
CA ASP A 18 8.21 3.26 1.26
C ASP A 18 7.36 4.49 1.52
N THR A 19 7.13 5.29 0.48
CA THR A 19 6.27 6.47 0.54
C THR A 19 5.10 6.34 -0.43
N THR A 20 4.06 7.13 -0.25
CA THR A 20 2.88 7.12 -1.12
C THR A 20 3.17 7.61 -2.52
N GLU A 21 4.13 8.52 -2.67
CA GLU A 21 4.51 9.17 -3.93
C GLU A 21 5.54 8.37 -4.73
N SER A 22 6.19 7.39 -4.10
CA SER A 22 7.20 6.57 -4.77
C SER A 22 6.60 5.84 -5.96
N ASN A 23 7.22 5.97 -7.14
CA ASN A 23 6.72 5.35 -8.37
C ASN A 23 7.07 3.85 -8.43
N LEU A 24 6.18 3.02 -7.89
CA LEU A 24 6.22 1.57 -7.99
C LEU A 24 6.06 1.13 -9.45
N LEU A 25 5.15 1.77 -10.19
CA LEU A 25 4.78 1.38 -11.56
C LEU A 25 5.96 1.37 -12.53
N GLU A 26 6.82 2.38 -12.47
CA GLU A 26 8.01 2.48 -13.32
C GLU A 26 8.97 1.31 -13.14
N LEU A 27 9.06 0.77 -11.91
CA LEU A 27 10.00 -0.28 -11.55
C LEU A 27 9.45 -1.70 -11.76
N LEU A 28 8.12 -1.86 -11.88
CA LEU A 28 7.48 -3.16 -12.01
C LEU A 28 7.96 -3.96 -13.24
N PRO A 29 8.08 -3.38 -14.44
CA PRO A 29 8.51 -4.15 -15.61
C PRO A 29 9.90 -4.81 -15.45
N ASP A 30 10.88 -4.11 -14.85
CA ASP A 30 12.22 -4.66 -14.60
C ASP A 30 12.20 -5.73 -13.51
N ALA A 31 11.43 -5.51 -12.44
CA ALA A 31 11.24 -6.50 -11.39
C ALA A 31 10.59 -7.79 -11.93
N LEU A 32 9.58 -7.65 -12.79
CA LEU A 32 8.91 -8.78 -13.42
C LEU A 32 9.83 -9.51 -14.42
N GLU A 33 10.68 -8.80 -15.15
CA GLU A 33 11.70 -9.42 -16.02
C GLU A 33 12.66 -10.28 -15.19
N PHE A 34 13.17 -9.77 -14.06
CA PHE A 34 14.02 -10.54 -13.15
C PHE A 34 13.32 -11.81 -12.60
N LEU A 35 12.05 -11.69 -12.22
CA LEU A 35 11.24 -12.82 -11.77
C LEU A 35 10.98 -13.84 -12.88
N CYS A 36 10.82 -13.38 -14.13
CA CYS A 36 10.65 -14.22 -15.30
C CYS A 36 11.89 -15.08 -15.56
N GLU A 37 13.07 -14.45 -15.53
CA GLU A 37 14.35 -15.12 -15.76
C GLU A 37 14.58 -16.24 -14.74
N ALA A 38 14.33 -15.95 -13.46
CA ALA A 38 14.43 -16.92 -12.38
C ALA A 38 13.55 -18.14 -12.60
N ARG A 39 12.30 -17.90 -13.03
CA ARG A 39 11.35 -18.97 -13.30
C ARG A 39 11.76 -19.79 -14.52
N GLY A 40 12.24 -19.12 -15.58
CA GLY A 40 12.70 -19.78 -16.81
C GLY A 40 13.90 -20.70 -16.58
N SER A 41 14.74 -20.42 -15.57
CA SER A 41 15.86 -21.29 -15.18
C SER A 41 15.48 -22.40 -14.18
N GLY A 42 14.22 -22.47 -13.75
CA GLY A 42 13.78 -23.40 -12.69
C GLY A 42 14.26 -23.00 -11.30
N GLY A 43 14.72 -21.77 -11.11
CA GLY A 43 15.19 -21.25 -9.84
C GLY A 43 14.08 -20.74 -8.92
N CYS A 44 14.46 -20.39 -7.69
CA CYS A 44 13.59 -19.75 -6.71
C CYS A 44 14.03 -18.30 -6.46
N VAL A 45 13.05 -17.42 -6.24
CA VAL A 45 13.31 -16.01 -5.88
C VAL A 45 12.83 -15.75 -4.46
N PHE A 46 13.68 -15.15 -3.63
CA PHE A 46 13.30 -14.55 -2.37
C PHE A 46 13.18 -13.03 -2.53
N VAL A 47 11.95 -12.53 -2.47
CA VAL A 47 11.62 -11.10 -2.56
C VAL A 47 11.46 -10.53 -1.17
N HIS A 48 12.22 -9.48 -0.83
CA HIS A 48 12.21 -8.89 0.50
C HIS A 48 12.32 -7.37 0.50
N CYS A 49 11.87 -6.77 1.60
CA CYS A 49 12.12 -5.38 1.98
C CYS A 49 12.43 -5.35 3.48
N ALA A 50 12.39 -4.19 4.14
CA ALA A 50 12.71 -4.11 5.57
C ALA A 50 11.76 -4.89 6.48
N LYS A 51 10.43 -4.76 6.29
CA LYS A 51 9.43 -5.38 7.19
C LYS A 51 8.63 -6.52 6.53
N GLY A 52 8.69 -6.64 5.21
CA GLY A 52 7.85 -7.58 4.46
C GLY A 52 6.34 -7.30 4.59
N ILE A 53 5.97 -6.02 4.69
CA ILE A 53 4.58 -5.53 4.84
C ILE A 53 4.11 -4.82 3.56
N SER A 54 4.89 -3.86 3.07
CA SER A 54 4.52 -2.96 1.96
C SER A 54 5.28 -3.30 0.67
N ARG A 55 6.46 -2.72 0.41
CA ARG A 55 7.18 -2.80 -0.88
C ARG A 55 7.35 -4.19 -1.50
N SER A 56 7.91 -5.14 -0.76
CA SER A 56 8.09 -6.50 -1.29
C SER A 56 6.76 -7.21 -1.53
N ALA A 57 5.76 -6.96 -0.68
CA ALA A 57 4.43 -7.48 -0.88
C ALA A 57 3.77 -6.87 -2.13
N SER A 58 3.94 -5.56 -2.38
CA SER A 58 3.46 -4.90 -3.60
C SER A 58 4.04 -5.54 -4.86
N CYS A 59 5.34 -5.85 -4.86
CA CYS A 59 5.99 -6.54 -5.97
C CYS A 59 5.42 -7.96 -6.19
N VAL A 60 5.20 -8.73 -5.12
CA VAL A 60 4.59 -10.07 -5.21
C VAL A 60 3.13 -9.99 -5.66
N ILE A 61 2.37 -8.99 -5.21
CA ILE A 61 1.00 -8.74 -5.67
C ILE A 61 1.00 -8.46 -7.18
N ALA A 62 1.85 -7.54 -7.65
CA ALA A 62 1.99 -7.25 -9.08
C ALA A 62 2.40 -8.48 -9.90
N LEU A 63 3.28 -9.34 -9.36
CA LEU A 63 3.64 -10.62 -9.97
C LEU A 63 2.42 -11.53 -10.13
N LEU A 64 1.59 -11.69 -9.09
CA LEU A 64 0.39 -12.53 -9.17
C LEU A 64 -0.62 -11.98 -10.17
N MET A 65 -0.80 -10.66 -10.21
CA MET A 65 -1.66 -10.00 -11.20
C MET A 65 -1.15 -10.24 -12.62
N PHE A 66 0.14 -10.01 -12.86
CA PHE A 66 0.76 -10.19 -14.17
C PHE A 66 0.76 -11.66 -14.62
N GLU A 67 1.15 -12.57 -13.74
CA GLU A 67 1.30 -13.99 -14.06
C GLU A 67 -0.05 -14.68 -14.27
N ARG A 68 -1.00 -14.44 -13.36
CA ARG A 68 -2.23 -15.23 -13.25
C ARG A 68 -3.47 -14.47 -13.70
N GLY A 69 -3.35 -13.17 -13.98
CA GLY A 69 -4.48 -12.30 -14.30
C GLY A 69 -5.44 -12.14 -13.14
N LEU A 70 -4.95 -12.21 -11.90
CA LEU A 70 -5.75 -11.88 -10.73
C LEU A 70 -5.97 -10.36 -10.68
N SER A 71 -7.16 -9.95 -10.24
CA SER A 71 -7.39 -8.56 -9.84
C SER A 71 -6.48 -8.16 -8.68
N PHE A 72 -6.29 -6.86 -8.45
CA PHE A 72 -5.55 -6.37 -7.29
C PHE A 72 -6.10 -6.97 -5.99
N SER A 73 -7.42 -7.02 -5.85
CA SER A 73 -8.10 -7.58 -4.67
C SER A 73 -7.78 -9.05 -4.47
N GLU A 74 -7.91 -9.88 -5.51
CA GLU A 74 -7.62 -11.32 -5.44
C GLU A 74 -6.14 -11.61 -5.15
N ALA A 75 -5.23 -10.89 -5.81
CA ALA A 75 -3.80 -11.03 -5.59
C ALA A 75 -3.40 -10.62 -4.17
N TRP A 76 -3.95 -9.51 -3.67
CA TRP A 76 -3.71 -9.05 -2.30
C TRP A 76 -4.26 -10.05 -1.28
N GLN A 77 -5.48 -10.56 -1.45
CA GLN A 77 -6.03 -11.58 -0.55
C GLN A 77 -5.21 -12.87 -0.57
N THR A 78 -4.74 -13.30 -1.74
CA THR A 78 -3.83 -14.46 -1.86
C THR A 78 -2.57 -14.26 -1.02
N CYS A 79 -1.97 -13.06 -1.08
CA CYS A 79 -0.82 -12.72 -0.24
C CYS A 79 -1.17 -12.68 1.25
N LYS A 80 -2.31 -12.08 1.65
CA LYS A 80 -2.72 -12.02 3.06
C LYS A 80 -3.00 -13.40 3.67
N GLN A 81 -3.57 -14.32 2.90
CA GLN A 81 -3.79 -15.70 3.35
C GLN A 81 -2.47 -16.42 3.70
N LYS A 82 -1.38 -16.11 3.00
CA LYS A 82 -0.05 -16.67 3.27
C LYS A 82 0.73 -15.86 4.31
N ARG A 83 0.51 -14.55 4.36
CA ARG A 83 1.18 -13.63 5.29
C ARG A 83 0.19 -12.55 5.75
N PRO A 84 -0.50 -12.74 6.89
CA PRO A 84 -1.60 -11.86 7.33
C PRO A 84 -1.23 -10.39 7.52
N ILE A 85 0.04 -10.09 7.78
CA ILE A 85 0.55 -8.72 7.98
C ILE A 85 0.75 -7.94 6.67
N VAL A 86 0.54 -8.56 5.50
CA VAL A 86 0.68 -7.88 4.20
C VAL A 86 -0.35 -6.76 4.08
N TYR A 87 0.16 -5.54 3.92
CA TYR A 87 -0.65 -4.34 3.76
C TYR A 87 0.20 -3.26 3.07
N PRO A 88 0.22 -3.22 1.72
CA PRO A 88 0.86 -2.14 0.96
C PRO A 88 0.45 -0.76 1.45
N ASN A 89 1.34 0.23 1.38
CA ASN A 89 0.92 1.61 1.63
C ASN A 89 -0.16 2.04 0.62
N VAL A 90 -1.01 2.99 1.00
CA VAL A 90 -2.19 3.38 0.22
C VAL A 90 -1.83 3.86 -1.19
N GLY A 91 -0.69 4.53 -1.34
CA GLY A 91 -0.18 4.93 -2.65
C GLY A 91 0.17 3.73 -3.54
N PHE A 92 0.82 2.71 -2.99
CA PHE A 92 1.06 1.46 -3.71
C PHE A 92 -0.22 0.67 -4.00
N GLN A 93 -1.23 0.73 -3.12
CA GLN A 93 -2.53 0.11 -3.41
C GLN A 93 -3.18 0.76 -4.64
N GLU A 94 -3.22 2.09 -4.71
CA GLU A 94 -3.79 2.80 -5.86
C GLU A 94 -2.96 2.58 -7.13
N GLN A 95 -1.63 2.57 -7.03
CA GLN A 95 -0.75 2.22 -8.14
C GLN A 95 -1.01 0.78 -8.64
N LEU A 96 -1.22 -0.20 -7.75
CA LEU A 96 -1.54 -1.57 -8.16
C LEU A 96 -2.92 -1.68 -8.81
N LYS A 97 -3.93 -0.94 -8.35
CA LYS A 97 -5.23 -0.85 -9.05
C LYS A 97 -5.09 -0.23 -10.44
N HIS A 98 -4.25 0.80 -10.59
CA HIS A 98 -3.94 1.34 -11.91
C HIS A 98 -3.18 0.32 -12.77
N PHE A 99 -2.25 -0.44 -12.18
CA PHE A 99 -1.54 -1.52 -12.88
C PHE A 99 -2.52 -2.58 -13.43
N GLU A 100 -3.56 -2.93 -12.67
CA GLU A 100 -4.63 -3.82 -13.14
C GLU A 100 -5.26 -3.34 -14.45
N SER A 101 -5.56 -2.04 -14.57
CA SER A 101 -6.14 -1.48 -15.79
C SER A 101 -5.16 -1.52 -16.96
N LEU A 102 -3.86 -1.31 -16.72
CA LEU A 102 -2.82 -1.44 -17.75
C LEU A 102 -2.67 -2.89 -18.26
N LEU A 103 -2.94 -3.88 -17.41
CA LEU A 103 -2.90 -5.30 -17.79
C LEU A 103 -4.11 -5.75 -18.60
N SER A 104 -5.20 -4.96 -18.66
CA SER A 104 -6.43 -5.35 -19.38
C SER A 104 -6.21 -5.57 -20.88
N CYS A 105 -5.29 -4.83 -21.50
CA CYS A 105 -4.91 -4.95 -22.91
C CYS A 105 -3.80 -5.98 -23.17
N ASN A 106 -3.32 -6.67 -22.14
CA ASN A 106 -2.16 -7.53 -22.22
C ASN A 106 -2.59 -8.97 -22.54
N ASP A 107 -2.19 -9.49 -23.71
CA ASP A 107 -2.48 -10.88 -24.08
C ASP A 107 -1.72 -11.84 -23.16
N ARG A 108 -2.47 -12.50 -22.27
CA ARG A 108 -1.91 -13.46 -21.30
C ARG A 108 -1.34 -14.72 -21.96
N THR A 109 -1.74 -15.03 -23.19
CA THR A 109 -1.22 -16.19 -23.94
C THR A 109 0.15 -15.89 -24.55
N ALA A 110 0.50 -14.61 -24.72
CA ALA A 110 1.80 -14.20 -25.22
C ALA A 110 2.92 -14.53 -24.22
N PRO A 111 4.15 -14.80 -24.70
CA PRO A 111 5.30 -14.98 -23.83
C PRO A 111 5.56 -13.72 -22.98
N TRP A 112 6.05 -13.91 -21.74
CA TRP A 112 6.35 -12.82 -20.81
C TRP A 112 7.21 -11.69 -21.42
N PRO A 113 8.29 -11.96 -22.19
CA PRO A 113 9.07 -10.89 -22.80
C PRO A 113 8.25 -9.95 -23.69
N GLU A 114 7.30 -10.50 -24.46
CA GLU A 114 6.42 -9.71 -25.32
C GLU A 114 5.42 -8.91 -24.48
N ARG A 115 4.83 -9.54 -23.46
CA ARG A 115 3.92 -8.88 -22.51
C ARG A 115 4.59 -7.72 -21.78
N LEU A 116 5.85 -7.87 -21.38
CA LEU A 116 6.66 -6.83 -20.74
C LEU A 116 7.01 -5.71 -21.73
N ARG A 117 7.35 -6.04 -22.98
CA ARG A 117 7.61 -5.05 -24.04
C ARG A 117 6.41 -4.13 -24.27
N GLN A 118 5.20 -4.69 -24.24
CA GLN A 118 3.94 -3.94 -24.38
C GLN A 118 3.61 -3.10 -23.14
N LEU A 119 3.95 -3.58 -21.94
CA LEU A 119 3.66 -2.90 -20.67
C LEU A 119 4.57 -1.68 -20.41
N ARG A 120 5.86 -1.78 -20.77
CA ARG A 120 6.87 -0.74 -20.53
C ARG A 120 6.53 0.69 -21.01
N PRO A 121 5.89 0.90 -22.17
CA PRO A 121 5.48 2.24 -22.59
C PRO A 121 4.21 2.75 -21.89
N LEU A 122 3.45 1.89 -21.21
CA LEU A 122 2.17 2.25 -20.58
C LEU A 122 2.33 2.74 -19.14
N VAL A 123 3.39 2.33 -18.45
CA VAL A 123 3.65 2.75 -17.07
C VAL A 123 4.15 4.20 -17.02
N PRO A 124 3.66 5.03 -16.07
CA PRO A 124 4.19 6.38 -15.86
C PRO A 124 5.64 6.32 -15.37
N ARG A 125 6.43 7.33 -15.73
CA ARG A 125 7.85 7.45 -15.37
C ARG A 125 8.09 8.68 -14.51
N GLY A 126 9.13 8.63 -13.66
CA GLY A 126 9.47 9.74 -12.80
C GLY A 126 8.41 10.00 -11.73
N SER A 127 8.24 11.26 -11.33
CA SER A 127 7.27 11.63 -10.31
C SER A 127 5.82 11.50 -10.82
N LEU A 128 4.97 10.83 -10.05
CA LEU A 128 3.55 10.67 -10.38
C LEU A 128 2.77 11.99 -10.31
N GLU A 129 3.33 13.02 -9.67
CA GLU A 129 2.71 14.34 -9.56
C GLU A 129 3.17 15.34 -10.63
N GLU A 130 4.17 15.01 -11.44
CA GLU A 130 4.63 15.90 -12.52
C GLU A 130 3.53 16.16 -13.55
N PRO A 131 3.43 17.37 -14.15
CA PRO A 131 2.37 17.74 -15.08
C PRO A 131 2.13 16.76 -16.24
N GLY A 132 3.19 16.06 -16.70
CA GLY A 132 3.11 15.08 -17.78
C GLY A 132 2.66 13.67 -17.37
N SER A 133 2.53 13.38 -16.07
CA SER A 133 2.07 12.07 -15.60
C SER A 133 0.57 11.89 -15.90
N HIS A 134 0.24 10.79 -16.58
CA HIS A 134 -1.14 10.36 -16.84
C HIS A 134 -1.80 9.66 -15.65
N PHE A 135 -1.07 9.48 -14.55
CA PHE A 135 -1.58 8.91 -13.30
C PHE A 135 -1.10 9.76 -12.11
N LYS A 136 -2.03 10.52 -11.53
CA LYS A 136 -1.80 11.39 -10.37
C LYS A 136 -2.11 10.63 -9.09
N ILE A 137 -1.13 10.50 -8.20
CA ILE A 137 -1.27 9.63 -7.04
C ILE A 137 -2.10 10.30 -5.93
N HIS A 138 -1.99 11.62 -5.75
CA HIS A 138 -2.81 12.37 -4.79
C HIS A 138 -4.29 12.42 -5.21
N ASP A 139 -4.58 12.47 -6.51
CA ASP A 139 -5.96 12.34 -7.02
C ASP A 139 -6.53 10.94 -6.74
N ALA A 140 -5.74 9.89 -7.02
CA ALA A 140 -6.16 8.51 -6.79
C ALA A 140 -6.41 8.22 -5.28
N ILE A 141 -5.51 8.69 -4.41
CA ILE A 141 -5.68 8.61 -2.95
C ILE A 141 -6.94 9.40 -2.52
N GLY A 142 -7.16 10.58 -3.08
CA GLY A 142 -8.36 11.38 -2.81
C GLY A 142 -9.65 10.67 -3.20
N GLN A 143 -9.70 10.03 -4.36
CA GLN A 143 -10.86 9.24 -4.79
C GLN A 143 -11.11 8.05 -3.85
N ALA A 144 -10.06 7.31 -3.49
CA ALA A 144 -10.18 6.19 -2.54
C ALA A 144 -10.67 6.65 -1.17
N MET A 145 -10.12 7.77 -0.66
CA MET A 145 -10.57 8.37 0.59
C MET A 145 -12.02 8.85 0.51
N GLY A 146 -12.42 9.50 -0.57
CA GLY A 146 -13.79 9.94 -0.80
C GLY A 146 -14.80 8.80 -0.79
N ALA A 147 -14.45 7.66 -1.39
CA ALA A 147 -15.25 6.43 -1.35
C ALA A 147 -15.37 5.88 0.08
N MET A 148 -14.25 5.80 0.82
CA MET A 148 -14.25 5.33 2.21
C MET A 148 -15.04 6.24 3.16
N LEU A 149 -15.02 7.56 2.93
CA LEU A 149 -15.83 8.50 3.68
C LEU A 149 -17.32 8.35 3.34
N GLY A 150 -17.66 8.17 2.06
CA GLY A 150 -19.04 7.91 1.62
C GLY A 150 -19.61 6.62 2.24
N ASP A 151 -18.84 5.54 2.23
CA ASP A 151 -19.19 4.26 2.86
C ASP A 151 -19.49 4.44 4.37
N LEU A 152 -18.65 5.20 5.09
CA LEU A 152 -18.87 5.52 6.51
C LEU A 152 -20.10 6.39 6.75
N GLU A 153 -20.29 7.42 5.94
CA GLU A 153 -21.41 8.36 6.07
C GLU A 153 -22.74 7.65 5.86
N ALA A 154 -22.85 6.81 4.81
CA ALA A 154 -24.02 6.00 4.55
C ALA A 154 -24.32 5.05 5.72
N PHE A 155 -23.29 4.37 6.24
CA PHE A 155 -23.45 3.51 7.41
C PHE A 155 -23.97 4.26 8.64
N LEU A 156 -23.45 5.46 8.91
CA LEU A 156 -23.87 6.28 10.07
C LEU A 156 -25.32 6.77 9.93
N GLU A 157 -25.78 7.07 8.71
CA GLU A 157 -27.17 7.46 8.43
C GLU A 157 -28.14 6.28 8.61
N GLU A 158 -27.80 5.11 8.08
CA GLU A 158 -28.57 3.88 8.27
C GLU A 158 -28.66 3.48 9.75
N ALA A 159 -27.53 3.54 10.47
CA ALA A 159 -27.47 3.17 11.89
C ALA A 159 -28.24 4.13 12.81
N ALA A 160 -28.59 5.33 12.32
CA ALA A 160 -29.51 6.23 13.03
C ALA A 160 -30.99 5.77 12.91
N SER A 161 -31.31 4.96 11.90
CA SER A 161 -32.66 4.55 11.54
C SER A 161 -32.99 3.10 11.93
N GLU A 162 -31.98 2.22 12.02
CA GLU A 162 -32.16 0.79 12.29
C GLU A 162 -31.58 0.33 13.66
N PRO A 163 -32.35 -0.42 14.48
CA PRO A 163 -31.94 -0.78 15.84
C PRO A 163 -30.98 -1.97 15.98
N ASP A 164 -30.76 -2.82 14.96
CA ASP A 164 -29.79 -3.93 15.01
C ASP A 164 -28.83 -3.92 13.82
N MET A 165 -27.63 -3.39 14.04
CA MET A 165 -26.57 -3.22 13.04
C MET A 165 -25.27 -3.94 13.41
N SER A 166 -25.34 -4.88 14.35
CA SER A 166 -24.16 -5.50 14.97
C SER A 166 -23.21 -6.17 13.96
N GLN A 167 -23.74 -6.96 13.03
CA GLN A 167 -22.92 -7.62 12.00
C GLN A 167 -22.29 -6.61 11.02
N ARG A 168 -23.06 -5.60 10.60
CA ARG A 168 -22.60 -4.59 9.64
C ARG A 168 -21.55 -3.66 10.26
N GLN A 169 -21.65 -3.35 11.55
CA GLN A 169 -20.63 -2.62 12.30
C GLN A 169 -19.26 -3.30 12.23
N ALA A 170 -19.21 -4.59 12.55
CA ALA A 170 -17.95 -5.34 12.55
C ALA A 170 -17.27 -5.31 11.16
N GLU A 171 -18.05 -5.43 10.08
CA GLU A 171 -17.54 -5.35 8.70
C GLU A 171 -17.02 -3.95 8.35
N VAL A 172 -17.76 -2.91 8.72
CA VAL A 172 -17.36 -1.50 8.49
C VAL A 172 -16.04 -1.23 9.20
N TRP A 173 -15.88 -1.58 10.47
CA TRP A 173 -14.64 -1.31 11.21
C TRP A 173 -13.45 -2.10 10.68
N LYS A 174 -13.68 -3.37 10.30
CA LYS A 174 -12.65 -4.23 9.69
C LYS A 174 -12.16 -3.68 8.35
N ARG A 175 -13.02 -3.00 7.59
CA ARG A 175 -12.68 -2.39 6.30
C ARG A 175 -12.02 -1.01 6.46
N HIS A 176 -12.57 -0.14 7.32
CA HIS A 176 -12.16 1.26 7.40
C HIS A 176 -10.99 1.52 8.35
N GLY A 177 -10.89 0.77 9.45
CA GLY A 177 -9.80 0.88 10.42
C GLY A 177 -8.42 0.81 9.76
N PRO A 178 -8.06 -0.31 9.11
CA PRO A 178 -6.76 -0.47 8.47
C PRO A 178 -6.47 0.58 7.39
N PHE A 179 -7.49 1.05 6.67
CA PHE A 179 -7.31 2.08 5.63
C PHE A 179 -6.86 3.40 6.24
N PHE A 180 -7.59 3.92 7.23
CA PHE A 180 -7.24 5.20 7.85
C PHE A 180 -5.97 5.12 8.71
N GLU A 181 -5.68 3.95 9.29
CA GLU A 181 -4.39 3.68 9.95
C GLU A 181 -3.24 3.81 8.94
N ASN A 182 -3.42 3.26 7.74
CA ASN A 182 -2.43 3.35 6.69
C ASN A 182 -2.25 4.77 6.16
N VAL A 183 -3.34 5.50 5.93
CA VAL A 183 -3.33 6.92 5.56
C VAL A 183 -2.55 7.74 6.59
N GLN A 184 -2.79 7.51 7.89
CA GLN A 184 -2.08 8.20 8.96
C GLN A 184 -0.61 7.81 9.02
N LEU A 185 -0.29 6.51 9.00
CA LEU A 185 1.06 5.97 9.12
C LEU A 185 1.98 6.50 8.02
N TYR A 186 1.45 6.68 6.81
CA TYR A 186 2.22 7.15 5.66
C TYR A 186 2.02 8.64 5.37
N HIS A 187 1.32 9.38 6.24
CA HIS A 187 1.00 10.80 6.04
C HIS A 187 0.42 11.10 4.65
N ALA A 188 -0.42 10.19 4.14
CA ALA A 188 -0.96 10.28 2.79
C ALA A 188 -1.87 11.52 2.68
N LEU A 189 -1.72 12.29 1.60
CA LEU A 189 -2.50 13.50 1.35
C LEU A 189 -3.32 13.36 0.06
N PRO A 190 -4.62 13.71 0.09
CA PRO A 190 -5.39 13.89 -1.12
C PRO A 190 -5.06 15.22 -1.81
N SER A 191 -5.25 15.29 -3.12
CA SER A 191 -5.17 16.55 -3.86
C SER A 191 -6.29 17.52 -3.48
N ASP A 192 -7.51 17.00 -3.36
CA ASP A 192 -8.69 17.75 -2.92
C ASP A 192 -8.65 18.00 -1.41
N GLN A 193 -8.32 19.23 -1.02
CA GLN A 193 -8.25 19.67 0.37
C GLN A 193 -9.62 19.68 1.07
N THR A 194 -10.74 19.69 0.33
CA THR A 194 -12.09 19.62 0.94
C THR A 194 -12.30 18.28 1.67
N LEU A 195 -11.58 17.23 1.27
CA LEU A 195 -11.60 15.92 1.92
C LEU A 195 -11.05 15.97 3.35
N LEU A 196 -10.15 16.90 3.70
CA LEU A 196 -9.69 17.08 5.08
C LEU A 196 -10.84 17.51 5.98
N GLN A 197 -11.61 18.49 5.55
CA GLN A 197 -12.76 18.98 6.31
C GLN A 197 -13.89 17.95 6.36
N ARG A 198 -14.17 17.25 5.26
CA ARG A 198 -15.12 16.13 5.24
C ARG A 198 -14.70 15.02 6.20
N THR A 199 -13.41 14.64 6.20
CA THR A 199 -12.87 13.64 7.12
C THR A 199 -13.07 14.05 8.59
N ARG A 200 -12.81 15.32 8.93
CA ARG A 200 -13.05 15.83 10.29
C ARG A 200 -14.51 15.66 10.71
N LEU A 201 -15.45 16.13 9.89
CA LEU A 201 -16.88 16.07 10.18
C LEU A 201 -17.36 14.62 10.32
N THR A 202 -16.89 13.72 9.44
CA THR A 202 -17.25 12.30 9.48
C THR A 202 -16.63 11.63 10.71
N ALA A 203 -15.39 11.93 11.06
CA ALA A 203 -14.75 11.42 12.27
C ALA A 203 -15.48 11.85 13.57
N GLU A 204 -15.95 13.10 13.65
CA GLU A 204 -16.77 13.58 14.75
C GLU A 204 -18.11 12.83 14.84
N LYS A 205 -18.74 12.51 13.70
CA LYS A 205 -19.94 11.66 13.67
C LYS A 205 -19.63 10.25 14.17
N VAL A 206 -18.52 9.63 13.76
CA VAL A 206 -18.08 8.30 14.23
C VAL A 206 -17.85 8.31 15.74
N CYS A 207 -17.16 9.31 16.29
CA CYS A 207 -16.95 9.44 17.74
C CYS A 207 -18.26 9.61 18.52
N ARG A 208 -19.20 10.41 17.99
CA ARG A 208 -20.54 10.56 18.58
C ARG A 208 -21.33 9.26 18.52
N PHE A 209 -21.28 8.53 17.41
CA PHE A 209 -21.89 7.21 17.27
C PHE A 209 -21.37 6.24 18.35
N ALA A 210 -20.05 6.15 18.49
CA ALA A 210 -19.40 5.31 19.49
C ALA A 210 -19.76 5.67 20.94
N SER A 211 -20.02 6.97 21.21
CA SER A 211 -20.39 7.47 22.55
C SER A 211 -21.90 7.36 22.84
N GLY A 212 -22.72 7.44 21.78
CA GLY A 212 -24.19 7.42 21.82
C GLY A 212 -24.79 6.02 21.88
N GLY A 213 -23.97 4.98 21.70
CA GLY A 213 -24.35 3.59 21.97
C GLY A 213 -24.83 3.47 23.41
N LYS A 214 -26.15 3.51 23.62
CA LYS A 214 -26.78 3.30 24.92
C LYS A 214 -26.12 2.06 25.53
N ALA A 215 -25.47 2.23 26.68
CA ALA A 215 -25.17 1.12 27.56
C ALA A 215 -26.43 0.25 27.60
N VAL A 216 -26.34 -1.00 27.13
CA VAL A 216 -27.46 -1.93 26.98
C VAL A 216 -28.14 -2.10 28.34
N LYS A 217 -29.08 -1.19 28.66
CA LYS A 217 -29.93 -1.25 29.83
C LYS A 217 -31.09 -2.16 29.46
N GLY A 218 -30.84 -3.47 29.55
CA GLY A 218 -31.87 -4.50 29.49
C GLY A 218 -31.53 -5.71 28.60
N GLY A 219 -31.63 -6.91 29.18
CA GLY A 219 -31.96 -8.15 28.46
C GLY A 219 -30.85 -8.95 27.75
N GLY A 220 -29.74 -8.33 27.30
CA GLY A 220 -28.72 -9.04 26.53
C GLY A 220 -27.77 -9.92 27.37
N SER A 221 -27.39 -11.09 26.84
CA SER A 221 -26.32 -11.95 27.40
C SER A 221 -25.02 -11.16 27.60
N ALA A 222 -24.19 -11.54 28.58
CA ALA A 222 -22.89 -10.93 28.85
C ALA A 222 -21.98 -10.91 27.61
N ALA A 223 -22.06 -11.94 26.76
CA ALA A 223 -21.31 -12.01 25.51
C ALA A 223 -21.71 -10.91 24.52
N ASN A 224 -23.01 -10.65 24.35
CA ASN A 224 -23.51 -9.61 23.44
C ASN A 224 -23.12 -8.21 23.92
N LYS A 225 -23.08 -7.99 25.24
CA LYS A 225 -22.62 -6.72 25.83
C LYS A 225 -21.12 -6.50 25.61
N ALA A 226 -20.30 -7.54 25.71
CA ALA A 226 -18.86 -7.45 25.49
C ALA A 226 -18.53 -7.16 24.01
N LEU A 227 -19.23 -7.82 23.08
CA LEU A 227 -19.09 -7.57 21.63
C LEU A 227 -19.45 -6.13 21.26
N ALA A 228 -20.58 -5.62 21.75
CA ALA A 228 -20.99 -4.24 21.50
C ALA A 228 -19.99 -3.21 22.08
N LEU A 229 -19.38 -3.50 23.23
CA LEU A 229 -18.35 -2.65 23.82
C LEU A 229 -17.07 -2.63 22.97
N ASP A 230 -16.65 -3.79 22.45
CA ASP A 230 -15.50 -3.91 21.55
C ASP A 230 -15.71 -3.12 20.25
N ASP A 231 -16.89 -3.20 19.65
CA ASP A 231 -17.20 -2.46 18.42
C ASP A 231 -17.29 -0.94 18.66
N ASN A 232 -17.84 -0.49 19.79
CA ASN A 232 -17.79 0.92 20.17
C ASN A 232 -16.36 1.41 20.38
N ASN A 233 -15.49 0.59 20.97
CA ASN A 233 -14.08 0.93 21.15
C ASN A 233 -13.35 1.05 19.81
N LYS A 234 -13.61 0.15 18.85
CA LYS A 234 -13.06 0.24 17.49
C LYS A 234 -13.53 1.49 16.75
N ALA A 235 -14.83 1.79 16.83
CA ALA A 235 -15.38 3.02 16.24
C ALA A 235 -14.73 4.27 16.86
N MET A 236 -14.61 4.32 18.18
CA MET A 236 -13.94 5.42 18.89
C MET A 236 -12.47 5.56 18.48
N ALA A 237 -11.75 4.44 18.36
CA ALA A 237 -10.36 4.45 17.91
C ALA A 237 -10.24 4.98 16.48
N LEU A 238 -11.10 4.52 15.57
CA LEU A 238 -11.15 4.99 14.19
C LEU A 238 -11.40 6.51 14.11
N GLY A 239 -12.43 7.02 14.79
CA GLY A 239 -12.75 8.45 14.78
C GLY A 239 -11.61 9.30 15.32
N LYS A 240 -10.96 8.88 16.43
CA LYS A 240 -9.79 9.58 16.98
C LYS A 240 -8.60 9.57 16.02
N MET A 241 -8.36 8.44 15.36
CA MET A 241 -7.28 8.27 14.38
C MET A 241 -7.46 9.21 13.18
N MET A 242 -8.68 9.27 12.64
CA MET A 242 -9.04 10.19 11.56
C MET A 242 -8.83 11.66 11.97
N LEU A 243 -9.27 12.05 13.17
CA LEU A 243 -9.05 13.40 13.69
C LEU A 243 -7.57 13.73 13.88
N ALA A 244 -6.78 12.77 14.40
CA ALA A 244 -5.35 12.94 14.58
C ALA A 244 -4.63 13.16 13.24
N TRP A 245 -4.99 12.40 12.21
CA TRP A 245 -4.48 12.60 10.86
C TRP A 245 -4.84 13.99 10.32
N VAL A 246 -6.12 14.39 10.33
CA VAL A 246 -6.53 15.71 9.82
C VAL A 246 -5.82 16.86 10.55
N ASN A 247 -5.65 16.75 11.86
CA ASN A 247 -4.98 17.79 12.65
C ASN A 247 -3.48 17.87 12.35
N ALA A 248 -2.83 16.75 12.04
CA ALA A 248 -1.44 16.74 11.58
C ALA A 248 -1.29 17.28 10.14
N SER A 249 -2.35 17.17 9.33
CA SER A 249 -2.39 17.62 7.92
C SER A 249 -2.91 19.05 7.70
N GLY A 250 -3.23 19.81 8.76
CA GLY A 250 -3.80 21.16 8.69
C GLY A 250 -2.86 22.27 8.16
N PRO A 251 -3.31 23.54 8.06
CA PRO A 251 -2.73 24.58 7.19
C PRO A 251 -1.31 25.09 7.54
N SER A 252 -0.59 24.44 8.44
CA SER A 252 0.80 24.78 8.81
C SER A 252 1.86 23.96 8.06
N LEU A 253 1.60 23.55 6.81
CA LEU A 253 2.59 22.87 5.96
C LEU A 253 2.77 23.57 4.61
N GLY A 254 2.85 24.90 4.66
CA GLY A 254 3.79 25.63 3.82
C GLY A 254 5.07 25.81 4.63
N GLN A 255 6.17 25.20 4.18
CA GLN A 255 7.52 25.22 4.76
C GLN A 255 7.82 24.15 5.84
N GLY A 256 8.55 23.12 5.40
CA GLY A 256 9.64 22.47 6.12
C GLY A 256 9.44 22.12 7.61
N LYS A 257 9.06 20.87 7.87
CA LYS A 257 9.58 20.14 9.03
C LYS A 257 9.64 18.63 8.74
N LEU A 258 10.75 18.21 8.14
CA LEU A 258 11.33 16.93 8.53
C LEU A 258 11.68 17.07 10.02
N LEU A 259 10.89 16.44 10.88
CA LEU A 259 11.39 16.02 12.19
C LEU A 259 11.68 14.53 12.08
N LEU A 260 12.91 14.25 11.68
CA LEU A 260 13.53 12.95 11.80
C LEU A 260 13.70 12.58 13.28
N GLY A 261 13.51 11.31 13.57
CA GLY A 261 14.24 10.61 14.62
C GLY A 261 14.30 9.13 14.18
N GLY A 262 15.44 8.52 13.86
CA GLY A 262 16.81 8.85 14.22
C GLY A 262 17.70 9.36 13.10
N GLU A 263 18.80 9.94 13.57
CA GLU A 263 19.90 10.58 12.86
C GLU A 263 20.37 9.80 11.62
N TYR A 264 20.40 10.49 10.49
CA TYR A 264 21.16 10.09 9.32
C TYR A 264 22.07 11.27 8.97
N ASP A 265 23.37 11.07 9.19
CA ASP A 265 24.40 11.97 8.68
C ASP A 265 24.27 12.08 7.16
N SER A 266 24.14 13.32 6.71
CA SER A 266 24.06 13.70 5.31
C SER A 266 25.47 13.92 4.78
N ASP A 267 26.06 12.88 4.19
CA ASP A 267 27.17 13.06 3.25
C ASP A 267 26.63 13.01 1.82
N SER A 268 26.74 14.16 1.17
CA SER A 268 26.45 14.40 -0.23
C SER A 268 27.51 13.74 -1.10
N GLU A 269 27.13 12.72 -1.89
CA GLU A 269 27.92 12.31 -3.05
C GLU A 269 27.04 12.19 -4.29
N SER A 270 27.64 12.66 -5.38
CA SER A 270 27.10 12.98 -6.70
C SER A 270 26.47 11.80 -7.45
N GLU A 271 25.48 12.14 -8.28
CA GLU A 271 24.84 11.27 -9.26
C GLU A 271 25.85 10.62 -10.21
N GLU A 272 25.99 9.29 -10.14
CA GLU A 272 26.55 8.49 -11.23
C GLU A 272 25.50 7.47 -11.69
N ARG A 273 24.88 7.76 -12.84
CA ARG A 273 23.98 6.83 -13.53
C ARG A 273 24.81 5.75 -14.22
N ASP A 274 25.06 4.64 -13.53
CA ASP A 274 25.64 3.45 -14.18
C ASP A 274 24.56 2.70 -14.97
N SER A 275 24.53 2.95 -16.28
CA SER A 275 23.73 2.22 -17.27
C SER A 275 24.47 0.95 -17.74
N GLY A 276 24.86 0.10 -16.79
CA GLY A 276 25.63 -1.12 -17.06
C GLY A 276 24.76 -2.37 -17.27
N ARG A 277 24.14 -2.54 -18.45
CA ARG A 277 23.51 -3.83 -18.83
C ARG A 277 24.58 -4.88 -19.13
N ARG A 278 25.12 -5.54 -18.10
CA ARG A 278 26.08 -6.65 -18.26
C ARG A 278 25.34 -7.99 -18.40
N SER A 279 25.32 -8.54 -19.61
CA SER A 279 24.97 -9.95 -19.83
C SER A 279 26.03 -10.84 -19.17
N ARG A 280 25.68 -11.50 -18.08
CA ARG A 280 26.50 -12.58 -17.50
C ARG A 280 25.77 -13.90 -17.72
N SER A 281 26.45 -14.87 -18.32
CA SER A 281 25.99 -16.26 -18.33
C SER A 281 25.81 -16.72 -16.87
N ARG A 282 24.65 -17.30 -16.55
CA ARG A 282 24.28 -17.66 -15.18
C ARG A 282 24.01 -19.16 -15.10
N SER A 283 24.62 -19.80 -14.10
CA SER A 283 24.47 -21.22 -13.83
C SER A 283 23.06 -21.53 -13.28
N PRO A 284 22.49 -22.71 -13.60
CA PRO A 284 21.10 -23.06 -13.28
C PRO A 284 20.79 -23.26 -11.77
N ASN A 285 21.79 -23.20 -10.89
CA ASN A 285 21.64 -23.54 -9.46
C ASN A 285 21.65 -22.33 -8.49
N LYS A 286 21.58 -21.09 -8.99
CA LYS A 286 21.58 -19.91 -8.10
C LYS A 286 20.17 -19.56 -7.65
N VAL A 287 20.02 -19.30 -6.34
CA VAL A 287 18.81 -18.67 -5.79
C VAL A 287 18.86 -17.17 -6.11
N LEU A 288 17.73 -16.56 -6.44
CA LEU A 288 17.65 -15.14 -6.79
C LEU A 288 17.13 -14.33 -5.60
N LEU A 289 17.74 -13.17 -5.38
CA LEU A 289 17.39 -12.26 -4.29
C LEU A 289 16.93 -10.92 -4.86
N MET A 290 15.68 -10.55 -4.59
CA MET A 290 15.17 -9.23 -4.98
C MET A 290 14.91 -8.35 -3.76
N CYS A 291 15.59 -7.21 -3.71
CA CYS A 291 15.54 -6.28 -2.59
C CYS A 291 14.87 -4.96 -2.99
N CYS A 292 13.77 -4.62 -2.33
CA CYS A 292 12.97 -3.41 -2.61
C CYS A 292 13.28 -2.24 -1.64
N TYR A 293 14.54 -1.82 -1.46
CA TYR A 293 14.91 -0.78 -0.47
C TYR A 293 15.99 0.20 -1.02
N TYR A 294 15.97 1.47 -0.57
CA TYR A 294 16.90 2.54 -1.02
C TYR A 294 18.17 2.74 -0.15
N CYS A 295 18.19 2.37 1.13
CA CYS A 295 19.36 2.45 2.01
C CYS A 295 19.50 1.25 2.98
N CYS A 296 20.66 0.60 3.05
CA CYS A 296 20.89 -0.49 3.99
C CYS A 296 20.92 0.02 5.44
N CYS A 297 19.84 -0.18 6.19
CA CYS A 297 19.91 -0.38 7.63
C CYS A 297 19.41 -1.79 7.93
N CYS A 298 20.32 -2.77 7.81
CA CYS A 298 20.13 -4.07 8.43
C CYS A 298 20.68 -3.96 9.85
N CYS A 299 19.79 -3.79 10.83
CA CYS A 299 20.12 -4.17 12.20
C CYS A 299 20.35 -5.68 12.21
N TYR A 300 21.55 -6.09 12.64
CA TYR A 300 21.86 -7.46 13.02
C TYR A 300 20.94 -7.88 14.18
N TYR A 301 20.34 -9.06 14.08
CA TYR A 301 19.97 -9.92 15.21
C TYR A 301 20.33 -11.35 14.86
#